data_AF-A0A2I0PQS9-F1
#
_entry.id   AF-A0A2I0PQS9-F1
#
_cell.length_a   1.000
_cell.length_b   1.000
_cell.length_c   1.000
_cell.angle_alpha   90.00
_cell.angle_beta   90.00
_cell.angle_gamma   90.00
#
_symmetry.space_group_name_H-M   'P 1'
#
loop_
_entity.id
_entity.type
_entity.pdbx_description
1 polymer ?
#
loop_
_entity_poly.entity_id
_entity_poly.type
_entity_poly.pdbx_seq_one_letter_code
_entity_poly.pdbx_strand_id
1 'polypeptide(L)'
;MSNGIPVEQTWLILVDLLTDLKKKGVDVPTKINEDIRLIKTSINFYKSDPTHPDTIKELNRINDSLNSIQNTLMDFAETVGKDYHTEWLEKLKKASLGEEVYKTHETKSRFIVGAPPGFHVARVTLKEPLAEDRVQEIAEDNNLIIEFEKDEVIAIYGDSANIKNGLKEIGSFFRD
;
A
#
# COMPACT_ATOMS: atom_id res chain seq x y z
N MET A 1 -6.98 -6.87 -17.79
CA MET A 1 -6.93 -8.07 -16.92
C MET A 1 -6.83 -7.54 -15.51
N SER A 2 -7.72 -7.94 -14.59
CA SER A 2 -7.65 -7.46 -13.20
C SER A 2 -6.32 -7.89 -12.59
N ASN A 3 -5.58 -6.94 -12.03
CA ASN A 3 -4.20 -7.18 -11.57
C ASN A 3 -4.13 -7.59 -10.08
N GLY A 4 -5.26 -7.58 -9.36
CA GLY A 4 -5.34 -7.93 -7.94
C GLY A 4 -5.95 -9.31 -7.71
N ILE A 5 -5.24 -10.19 -7.00
CA ILE A 5 -5.83 -11.42 -6.47
C ILE A 5 -6.78 -11.09 -5.32
N PRO A 6 -7.87 -11.86 -5.08
CA PRO A 6 -8.87 -11.54 -4.05
C PRO A 6 -8.28 -11.24 -2.66
N VAL A 7 -7.27 -12.00 -2.24
CA VAL A 7 -6.59 -11.79 -0.95
C VAL A 7 -5.83 -10.46 -0.87
N GLU A 8 -5.32 -9.95 -2.00
CA GLU A 8 -4.66 -8.65 -2.06
C GLU A 8 -5.68 -7.50 -2.03
N GLN A 9 -6.84 -7.67 -2.68
CA GLN A 9 -7.93 -6.70 -2.59
C GLN A 9 -8.50 -6.61 -1.18
N THR A 10 -8.76 -7.76 -0.53
CA THR A 10 -9.18 -7.81 0.88
C THR A 10 -8.17 -7.12 1.78
N TRP A 11 -6.88 -7.41 1.60
CA TRP A 11 -5.81 -6.74 2.36
C TRP A 11 -5.83 -5.21 2.17
N LEU A 12 -5.98 -4.70 0.95
CA LEU A 12 -6.06 -3.25 0.68
C LEU A 12 -7.26 -2.60 1.37
N ILE A 13 -8.44 -3.24 1.31
CA ILE A 13 -9.65 -2.76 1.99
C ILE A 13 -9.43 -2.69 3.49
N LEU A 14 -8.80 -3.71 4.10
CA LEU A 14 -8.53 -3.74 5.54
C LEU A 14 -7.50 -2.69 5.97
N VAL A 15 -6.49 -2.41 5.13
CA VAL A 15 -5.53 -1.31 5.35
C VAL A 15 -6.26 0.04 5.35
N ASP A 16 -7.16 0.25 4.39
CA ASP A 16 -7.93 1.50 4.29
C ASP A 16 -8.89 1.65 5.47
N LEU A 17 -9.62 0.59 5.84
CA LEU A 17 -10.51 0.57 7.01
C LEU A 17 -9.76 0.90 8.31
N LEU A 18 -8.63 0.24 8.56
CA LEU A 18 -7.77 0.52 9.71
C LEU A 18 -7.33 2.00 9.74
N THR A 19 -6.96 2.53 8.58
CA THR A 19 -6.51 3.92 8.44
C THR A 19 -7.65 4.89 8.74
N ASP A 20 -8.85 4.62 8.23
CA ASP A 20 -10.02 5.47 8.43
C ASP A 20 -10.55 5.41 9.88
N LEU A 21 -10.56 4.23 10.50
CA LEU A 21 -10.87 4.05 11.93
C LEU A 21 -9.95 4.90 12.81
N LYS A 22 -8.64 4.88 12.53
CA LYS A 22 -7.67 5.72 13.25
C LYS A 22 -7.90 7.22 13.02
N LYS A 23 -8.20 7.64 11.80
CA LYS A 23 -8.55 9.05 11.50
C LYS A 23 -9.78 9.51 12.26
N LYS A 24 -10.73 8.61 12.51
CA LYS A 24 -11.93 8.85 13.32
C LYS A 24 -11.69 8.76 14.83
N GLY A 25 -10.46 8.51 15.27
CA GLY A 25 -10.08 8.47 16.68
C GLY A 25 -10.42 7.14 17.38
N VAL A 26 -10.69 6.07 16.63
CA VAL A 26 -10.90 4.73 17.21
C VAL A 26 -9.56 4.14 17.65
N ASP A 27 -9.49 3.70 18.90
CA ASP A 27 -8.29 3.09 19.49
C ASP A 27 -8.16 1.61 19.10
N VAL A 28 -7.68 1.37 17.88
CA VAL A 28 -7.42 0.02 17.36
C VAL A 28 -6.07 -0.49 17.88
N PRO A 29 -6.00 -1.70 18.48
CA PRO A 29 -4.76 -2.25 19.02
C PRO A 29 -3.59 -2.25 18.03
N THR A 30 -2.41 -1.84 18.48
CA THR A 30 -1.20 -1.74 17.63
C THR A 30 -0.86 -3.05 16.91
N LYS A 31 -1.11 -4.19 17.57
CA LYS A 31 -0.92 -5.54 17.02
C LYS A 31 -1.61 -5.74 15.66
N ILE A 32 -2.78 -5.13 15.44
CA ILE A 32 -3.49 -5.24 14.16
C ILE A 32 -2.69 -4.61 13.02
N ASN A 33 -1.96 -3.52 13.27
CA ASN A 33 -1.07 -2.92 12.27
C ASN A 33 0.09 -3.86 11.91
N GLU A 34 0.65 -4.53 12.91
CA GLU A 34 1.76 -5.47 12.72
C GLU A 34 1.29 -6.68 11.91
N ASP A 35 0.16 -7.26 12.30
CA ASP A 35 -0.45 -8.41 11.61
C ASP A 35 -0.77 -8.08 10.15
N ILE A 36 -1.41 -6.93 9.88
CA ILE A 36 -1.70 -6.45 8.51
C ILE A 36 -0.42 -6.28 7.68
N ARG A 37 0.65 -5.74 8.27
CA ARG A 37 1.92 -5.54 7.58
C ARG A 37 2.59 -6.87 7.23
N LEU A 38 2.57 -7.84 8.14
CA LEU A 38 3.14 -9.17 7.94
C LEU A 38 2.44 -9.93 6.80
N ILE A 39 1.10 -9.84 6.73
CA ILE A 39 0.32 -10.48 5.67
C ILE A 39 0.73 -9.98 4.28
N LYS A 40 1.09 -8.70 4.12
CA LYS A 40 1.56 -8.19 2.82
C LYS A 40 2.78 -8.95 2.31
N THR A 41 3.71 -9.29 3.21
CA THR A 41 4.88 -10.10 2.87
C THR A 41 4.48 -11.50 2.39
N SER A 42 3.56 -12.15 3.09
CA SER A 42 3.02 -13.47 2.70
C SER A 42 2.29 -13.41 1.36
N ILE A 43 1.48 -12.37 1.11
CA ILE A 43 0.81 -12.16 -0.19
C ILE A 43 1.85 -11.98 -1.31
N ASN A 44 2.89 -11.20 -1.10
CA ASN A 44 3.94 -11.00 -2.09
C ASN A 44 4.71 -12.30 -2.38
N PHE A 45 4.97 -13.11 -1.35
CA PHE A 45 5.57 -14.44 -1.51
C PHE A 45 4.67 -15.36 -2.34
N TYR A 46 3.37 -15.44 -2.00
CA TYR A 46 2.38 -16.19 -2.79
C TYR A 46 2.34 -15.76 -4.25
N LYS A 47 2.35 -14.45 -4.53
CA LYS A 47 2.35 -13.90 -5.89
C LYS A 47 3.62 -14.23 -6.68
N SER A 48 4.75 -14.43 -6.01
CA SER A 48 6.03 -14.69 -6.66
C SER A 48 6.17 -16.12 -7.20
N ASP A 49 5.56 -17.10 -6.52
CA ASP A 49 5.47 -18.50 -7.00
C ASP A 49 4.16 -19.16 -6.53
N PRO A 50 3.04 -18.93 -7.27
CA PRO A 50 1.72 -19.46 -6.90
C PRO A 50 1.61 -20.99 -7.00
N THR A 51 2.52 -21.63 -7.73
CA THR A 51 2.43 -23.05 -8.10
C THR A 51 3.18 -24.00 -7.16
N HIS A 52 4.01 -23.45 -6.26
CA HIS A 52 4.75 -24.25 -5.31
C HIS A 52 3.81 -24.94 -4.30
N PRO A 53 4.00 -26.23 -3.95
CA PRO A 53 3.10 -26.96 -3.05
C PRO A 53 2.90 -26.32 -1.66
N ASP A 54 3.95 -25.67 -1.13
CA ASP A 54 3.86 -24.93 0.14
C ASP A 54 3.01 -23.67 0.03
N THR A 55 2.83 -23.12 -1.18
CA THR A 55 2.07 -21.89 -1.45
C THR A 55 0.57 -22.07 -1.19
N ILE A 56 0.02 -23.29 -1.30
CA ILE A 56 -1.38 -23.58 -0.93
C ILE A 56 -1.59 -23.46 0.59
N LYS A 57 -0.65 -23.97 1.39
CA LYS A 57 -0.71 -23.84 2.86
C LYS A 57 -0.56 -22.38 3.28
N GLU A 58 0.32 -21.64 2.60
CA GLU A 58 0.48 -20.20 2.81
C GLU A 58 -0.79 -19.41 2.45
N LEU A 59 -1.48 -19.76 1.36
CA LEU A 59 -2.75 -19.11 1.02
C LEU A 59 -3.82 -19.29 2.10
N ASN A 60 -3.93 -20.48 2.68
CA ASN A 60 -4.85 -20.72 3.80
C ASN A 60 -4.48 -19.86 5.02
N ARG A 61 -3.20 -19.79 5.37
CA ARG A 61 -2.72 -18.93 6.47
C ARG A 61 -3.00 -17.46 6.24
N ILE A 62 -2.84 -16.99 5.00
CA ILE A 62 -3.19 -15.63 4.58
C ILE A 62 -4.68 -15.39 4.80
N ASN A 63 -5.53 -16.28 4.32
CA ASN A 63 -6.99 -16.16 4.48
C ASN A 63 -7.41 -16.16 5.96
N ASP A 64 -6.89 -17.08 6.77
CA ASP A 64 -7.20 -17.14 8.20
C ASP A 64 -6.81 -15.85 8.93
N SER A 65 -5.63 -15.31 8.60
CA SER A 65 -5.13 -14.07 9.20
C SER A 65 -5.97 -12.87 8.76
N LEU A 66 -6.30 -12.78 7.46
CA LEU A 66 -7.20 -11.74 6.93
C LEU A 66 -8.58 -11.81 7.56
N ASN A 67 -9.15 -13.00 7.75
CA ASN A 67 -10.44 -13.20 8.41
C ASN A 67 -10.41 -12.73 9.87
N SER A 68 -9.35 -13.05 10.62
CA SER A 68 -9.20 -12.59 12.01
C SER A 68 -9.12 -11.07 12.12
N ILE A 69 -8.37 -10.43 11.22
CA ILE A 69 -8.24 -8.97 11.17
C ILE A 69 -9.56 -8.34 10.73
N GLN A 70 -10.21 -8.90 9.71
CA GLN A 70 -11.50 -8.44 9.24
C GLN A 70 -12.51 -8.43 10.37
N ASN A 71 -12.68 -9.54 11.09
CA ASN A 71 -13.62 -9.61 12.21
C ASN A 71 -13.33 -8.50 13.23
N THR A 72 -12.07 -8.35 13.63
CA THR A 72 -11.66 -7.31 14.61
C THR A 72 -11.98 -5.90 14.11
N LEU A 73 -11.63 -5.57 12.86
CA LEU A 73 -11.86 -4.23 12.31
C LEU A 73 -13.34 -3.95 12.04
N MET A 74 -14.13 -4.97 11.68
CA MET A 74 -15.56 -4.83 11.51
C MET A 74 -16.27 -4.62 12.85
N ASP A 75 -15.83 -5.27 13.92
CA ASP A 75 -16.33 -4.99 15.29
C ASP A 75 -16.12 -3.50 15.65
N PHE A 76 -14.93 -2.95 15.36
CA PHE A 76 -14.68 -1.52 15.53
C PHE A 76 -15.53 -0.65 14.60
N ALA A 77 -15.72 -1.05 13.34
CA ALA A 77 -16.57 -0.33 12.40
C ALA A 77 -18.03 -0.25 12.88
N GLU A 78 -18.55 -1.31 13.52
CA GLU A 78 -19.89 -1.30 14.10
C GLU A 78 -20.02 -0.26 15.22
N THR A 79 -18.96 -0.03 16.01
CA THR A 79 -18.95 1.02 17.05
C THR A 79 -19.02 2.45 16.48
N VAL A 80 -18.56 2.65 15.25
CA VAL A 80 -18.68 3.94 14.53
C VAL A 80 -20.10 4.16 14.03
N GLY A 81 -20.74 3.09 13.55
CA GLY A 81 -22.14 3.09 13.15
C GLY A 81 -22.49 2.05 12.10
N LYS A 82 -23.78 1.70 12.00
CA LYS A 82 -24.28 0.65 11.11
C LYS A 82 -24.04 0.95 9.63
N ASP A 83 -24.22 2.19 9.22
CA ASP A 83 -24.02 2.59 7.81
C ASP A 83 -22.54 2.48 7.43
N TYR A 84 -21.64 2.91 8.34
CA TYR A 84 -20.19 2.79 8.17
C TYR A 84 -19.77 1.32 8.08
N HIS A 85 -20.22 0.48 9.01
CA HIS A 85 -20.00 -0.98 8.96
C HIS A 85 -20.47 -1.58 7.63
N THR A 86 -21.68 -1.22 7.17
CA THR A 86 -22.26 -1.75 5.94
C THR A 86 -21.45 -1.36 4.71
N GLU A 87 -20.97 -0.12 4.62
CA GLU A 87 -20.12 0.34 3.51
C GLU A 87 -18.86 -0.52 3.36
N TRP A 88 -18.17 -0.80 4.47
CA TRP A 88 -16.96 -1.62 4.46
C TRP A 88 -17.26 -3.09 4.16
N LEU A 89 -18.38 -3.61 4.67
CA LEU A 89 -18.83 -4.97 4.36
C LEU A 89 -19.09 -5.16 2.87
N GLU A 90 -19.68 -4.16 2.20
CA GLU A 90 -19.91 -4.18 0.77
C GLU A 90 -18.60 -4.19 -0.04
N LYS A 91 -17.61 -3.38 0.35
CA LYS A 91 -16.27 -3.41 -0.27
C LYS A 91 -15.64 -4.80 -0.16
N LEU A 92 -15.67 -5.40 1.03
CA LEU A 92 -15.13 -6.74 1.27
C LEU A 92 -15.86 -7.83 0.48
N LYS A 93 -17.19 -7.72 0.35
CA LYS A 93 -18.00 -8.64 -0.47
C LYS A 93 -17.64 -8.55 -1.96
N LYS A 94 -17.41 -7.35 -2.49
CA LYS A 94 -16.95 -7.19 -3.89
C LYS A 94 -15.60 -7.85 -4.10
N ALA A 95 -14.65 -7.63 -3.20
CA ALA A 95 -13.33 -8.27 -3.28
C ALA A 95 -13.41 -9.80 -3.21
N SER A 96 -14.28 -10.37 -2.38
CA SER A 96 -14.44 -11.85 -2.29
C SER A 96 -15.05 -12.47 -3.55
N LEU A 97 -15.81 -11.69 -4.33
CA LEU A 97 -16.31 -12.07 -5.66
C LEU A 97 -15.27 -11.88 -6.77
N GLY A 98 -14.05 -11.41 -6.44
CA GLY A 98 -12.97 -11.17 -7.39
C GLY A 98 -13.05 -9.81 -8.09
N GLU A 99 -13.91 -8.90 -7.63
CA GLU A 99 -13.94 -7.54 -8.14
C GLU A 99 -12.74 -6.73 -7.64
N GLU A 100 -12.17 -5.90 -8.51
CA GLU A 100 -11.10 -4.98 -8.18
C GLU A 100 -11.70 -3.70 -7.58
N VAL A 101 -11.64 -3.57 -6.26
CA VAL A 101 -12.13 -2.39 -5.51
C VAL A 101 -11.08 -1.27 -5.54
N TYR A 102 -9.81 -1.64 -5.40
CA TYR A 102 -8.68 -0.72 -5.51
C TYR A 102 -7.77 -1.13 -6.67
N LYS A 103 -7.37 -0.15 -7.49
CA LYS A 103 -6.41 -0.37 -8.56
C LYS A 103 -5.08 -0.84 -8.00
N THR A 104 -4.66 -2.06 -8.35
CA THR A 104 -3.31 -2.55 -8.02
C THR A 104 -2.35 -2.28 -9.17
N HIS A 105 -1.26 -1.57 -8.87
CA HIS A 105 -0.13 -1.46 -9.80
C HIS A 105 0.82 -2.62 -9.52
N GLU A 106 1.36 -3.26 -10.56
CA GLU A 106 2.45 -4.21 -10.38
C GLU A 106 3.68 -3.48 -9.81
N THR A 107 3.84 -3.50 -8.50
CA THR A 107 5.13 -3.21 -7.88
C THR A 107 6.02 -4.41 -8.13
N LYS A 108 6.72 -4.42 -9.27
CA LYS A 108 7.98 -5.17 -9.35
C LYS A 108 8.91 -4.50 -8.35
N SER A 109 8.89 -5.00 -7.11
CA SER A 109 9.81 -4.60 -6.04
C SER A 109 11.22 -4.98 -6.50
N ARG A 110 11.85 -4.10 -7.26
CA ARG A 110 13.28 -4.18 -7.50
C ARG A 110 13.93 -3.53 -6.29
N PHE A 111 14.85 -4.25 -5.66
CA PHE A 111 15.78 -3.61 -4.74
C PHE A 111 16.44 -2.45 -5.49
N ILE A 112 16.36 -1.24 -4.93
CA ILE A 112 17.09 -0.10 -5.48
C ILE A 112 18.56 -0.33 -5.15
N VAL A 113 19.33 -0.70 -6.17
CA VAL A 113 20.78 -0.84 -6.09
C VAL A 113 21.38 0.49 -6.51
N GLY A 114 22.20 1.12 -5.67
CA GLY A 114 22.88 2.38 -6.00
C GLY A 114 22.61 3.56 -5.06
N ALA A 115 21.76 3.41 -4.04
CA ALA A 115 21.59 4.45 -3.02
C ALA A 115 22.94 4.78 -2.35
N PRO A 116 23.35 6.06 -2.28
CA PRO A 116 24.55 6.45 -1.56
C PRO A 116 24.50 5.93 -0.11
N PRO A 117 25.62 5.41 0.45
CA PRO A 117 25.64 4.93 1.82
C PRO A 117 25.14 6.00 2.81
N GLY A 118 24.16 5.65 3.64
CA GLY A 118 23.57 6.54 4.63
C GLY A 118 22.31 7.29 4.17
N PHE A 119 21.91 7.16 2.90
CA PHE A 119 20.66 7.75 2.40
C PHE A 119 19.49 6.77 2.58
N HIS A 120 18.33 7.32 2.94
CA HIS A 120 17.06 6.61 2.79
C HIS A 120 16.64 6.66 1.32
N VAL A 121 15.74 5.75 0.92
CA VAL A 121 15.24 5.67 -0.44
C VAL A 121 13.73 5.48 -0.48
N ALA A 122 13.07 6.19 -1.40
CA ALA A 122 11.69 5.96 -1.78
C ALA A 122 11.58 5.72 -3.29
N ARG A 123 10.69 4.82 -3.69
CA ARG A 123 10.36 4.56 -5.10
C ARG A 123 8.92 4.96 -5.34
N VAL A 124 8.68 5.78 -6.36
CA VAL A 124 7.35 6.28 -6.67
C VAL A 124 7.01 5.93 -8.11
N THR A 125 5.83 5.34 -8.31
CA THR A 125 5.19 5.25 -9.62
C THR A 125 4.17 6.38 -9.71
N LEU A 126 4.38 7.30 -10.63
CA LEU A 126 3.53 8.46 -10.89
C LEU A 126 2.31 8.05 -11.74
N LYS A 127 1.20 8.80 -11.64
CA LYS A 127 0.03 8.58 -12.50
C LYS A 127 0.29 8.99 -13.95
N GLU A 128 1.14 9.99 -14.13
CA GLU A 128 1.63 10.52 -15.40
C GLU A 128 3.05 11.07 -15.16
N PRO A 129 3.93 11.13 -16.19
CA PRO A 129 5.28 11.64 -16.05
C PRO A 129 5.31 13.09 -15.55
N LEU A 130 6.22 13.40 -14.64
CA LEU A 130 6.55 14.79 -14.31
C LEU A 130 7.62 15.31 -15.28
N ALA A 131 7.50 16.58 -15.66
CA ALA A 131 8.53 17.23 -16.46
C ALA A 131 9.86 17.30 -15.69
N GLU A 132 10.98 17.08 -16.38
CA GLU A 132 12.30 16.95 -15.76
C GLU A 132 12.70 18.20 -14.97
N ASP A 133 12.37 19.40 -15.49
CA ASP A 133 12.59 20.68 -14.83
C ASP A 133 11.86 20.76 -13.47
N ARG A 134 10.62 20.29 -13.41
CA ARG A 134 9.84 20.22 -12.16
C ARG A 134 10.44 19.24 -11.17
N VAL A 135 10.92 18.09 -11.64
CA VAL A 135 11.58 17.10 -10.77
C VAL A 135 12.89 17.65 -10.22
N GLN A 136 13.63 18.40 -11.03
CA GLN A 136 14.85 19.06 -10.60
C GLN A 136 14.58 20.13 -9.54
N GLU A 137 13.58 21.00 -9.74
CA GLU A 137 13.18 21.98 -8.73
C GLU A 137 12.85 21.34 -7.38
N ILE A 138 12.03 20.27 -7.38
CA ILE A 138 11.68 19.55 -6.15
C ILE A 138 12.92 18.95 -5.49
N ALA A 139 13.84 18.42 -6.29
CA ALA A 139 15.08 17.83 -5.79
C ALA A 139 15.95 18.89 -5.09
N GLU A 140 16.11 20.06 -5.71
CA GLU A 140 16.89 21.18 -5.17
C GLU A 140 16.25 21.76 -3.91
N ASP A 141 14.95 22.06 -3.94
CA ASP A 141 14.21 22.68 -2.82
C ASP A 141 14.16 21.79 -1.57
N ASN A 142 14.14 20.46 -1.76
CA ASN A 142 14.05 19.50 -0.67
C ASN A 142 15.39 18.82 -0.35
N ASN A 143 16.50 19.19 -0.99
CA ASN A 143 17.80 18.54 -0.81
C ASN A 143 17.73 17.01 -1.01
N LEU A 144 17.22 16.61 -2.18
CA LEU A 144 17.04 15.24 -2.62
C LEU A 144 17.86 14.95 -3.87
N ILE A 145 18.14 13.68 -4.10
CA ILE A 145 18.54 13.16 -5.40
C ILE A 145 17.33 12.44 -5.96
N ILE A 146 16.87 12.83 -7.15
CA ILE A 146 15.75 12.17 -7.83
C ILE A 146 16.25 11.65 -9.17
N GLU A 147 16.07 10.35 -9.41
CA GLU A 147 16.48 9.67 -10.63
C GLU A 147 15.26 9.04 -11.30
N PHE A 148 15.11 9.23 -12.61
CA PHE A 148 14.13 8.50 -13.40
C PHE A 148 14.66 7.08 -13.69
N GLU A 149 13.98 6.06 -13.17
CA GLU A 149 14.17 4.68 -13.63
C GLU A 149 13.43 4.44 -14.96
N LYS A 150 12.29 5.13 -15.14
CA LYS A 150 11.44 5.22 -16.33
C LYS A 150 10.66 6.54 -16.26
N ASP A 151 10.00 6.94 -17.34
CA ASP A 151 9.21 8.20 -17.41
C ASP A 151 8.25 8.40 -16.22
N GLU A 152 7.54 7.36 -15.79
CA GLU A 152 6.61 7.41 -14.65
C GLU A 152 7.17 6.85 -13.35
N VAL A 153 8.44 6.43 -13.33
CA VAL A 153 9.03 5.76 -12.17
C VAL A 153 10.28 6.50 -11.74
N ILE A 154 10.21 7.07 -10.53
CA ILE A 154 11.33 7.79 -9.93
C ILE A 154 11.83 7.10 -8.66
N ALA A 155 13.14 7.14 -8.47
CA ALA A 155 13.82 6.83 -7.23
C ALA A 155 14.24 8.14 -6.55
N ILE A 156 13.97 8.26 -5.26
CA ILE A 156 14.19 9.46 -4.46
C ILE A 156 15.11 9.09 -3.31
N TYR A 157 16.26 9.75 -3.21
CA TYR A 157 17.25 9.54 -2.17
C TYR A 157 17.41 10.82 -1.32
N GLY A 158 17.48 10.65 -0.01
CA GLY A 158 17.72 11.74 0.94
C GLY A 158 17.67 11.26 2.37
N ASP A 159 17.65 12.17 3.33
CA ASP A 159 17.23 11.83 4.68
C ASP A 159 15.70 11.59 4.74
N SER A 160 15.23 10.93 5.80
CA SER A 160 13.81 10.57 5.96
C SER A 160 12.87 11.79 5.96
N ALA A 161 13.32 12.95 6.44
CA ALA A 161 12.49 14.16 6.53
C ALA A 161 12.35 14.83 5.16
N ASN A 162 13.45 14.95 4.43
CA ASN A 162 13.48 15.51 3.08
C ASN A 162 12.66 14.65 2.12
N ILE A 163 12.80 13.32 2.19
CA ILE A 163 11.99 12.41 1.35
C ILE A 163 10.50 12.64 1.62
N LYS A 164 10.10 12.77 2.89
CA LYS A 164 8.71 13.03 3.25
C LYS A 164 8.21 14.36 2.68
N ASN A 165 9.04 15.40 2.65
CA ASN A 165 8.66 16.70 2.11
C ASN A 165 8.57 16.67 0.58
N GLY A 166 9.58 16.13 -0.11
CA GLY A 166 9.54 15.97 -1.56
C GLY A 166 8.37 15.11 -2.03
N LEU A 167 8.04 14.02 -1.31
CA LEU A 167 6.86 13.21 -1.61
C LEU A 167 5.53 13.97 -1.48
N LYS A 168 5.42 14.90 -0.52
CA LYS A 168 4.22 15.74 -0.38
C LYS A 168 4.09 16.73 -1.53
N GLU A 169 5.22 17.28 -1.98
CA GLU A 169 5.26 18.21 -3.10
C GLU A 169 4.93 17.50 -4.41
N ILE A 170 5.56 16.35 -4.69
CA ILE A 170 5.23 15.47 -5.82
C ILE A 170 3.75 15.10 -5.79
N GLY A 171 3.23 14.71 -4.63
CA GLY A 171 1.81 14.37 -4.47
C GLY A 171 0.87 15.55 -4.74
N SER A 172 1.35 16.80 -4.67
CA SER A 172 0.53 17.98 -4.90
C SER A 172 0.06 18.13 -6.35
N PHE A 173 0.84 17.62 -7.31
CA PHE A 173 0.54 17.72 -8.73
C PHE A 173 -0.58 16.77 -9.19
N PHE A 174 -0.97 15.80 -8.35
CA PHE A 174 -1.97 14.78 -8.68
C PHE A 174 -3.23 14.86 -7.80
N ARG A 175 -3.40 15.97 -7.09
CA ARG A 175 -4.61 16.28 -6.31
C ARG A 175 -5.58 17.05 -7.21
N ASP A 176 -6.58 16.35 -7.70
CA ASP A 176 -7.82 16.94 -8.24
C ASP A 176 -8.67 17.54 -7.10
#